data_AF-A0A142XJD3-F1
#
_entry.id   AF-A0A142XJD3-F1
#
_cell.length_a   1.000
_cell.length_b   1.000
_cell.length_c   1.000
_cell.angle_alpha   90.00
_cell.angle_beta   90.00
_cell.angle_gamma   90.00
#
_symmetry.space_group_name_H-M   'P 1'
#
loop_
_entity.id
_entity.type
_entity.pdbx_description
1 polymer ?
#
loop_
_entity_poly.entity_id
_entity_poly.type
_entity_poly.pdbx_seq_one_letter_code
_entity_poly.pdbx_strand_id
1 'polypeptide(L)'
;MIFGIEVGLAIFGILALVRGRMTMSKGKVVVGVPARLLGLVALTPLPVALVVILLYTIAQGGADPEKFAQDQRLTIALIEAGVVISIAVFVFVVGAMIGVSPVEVARRERKGRYEEDEYDDRGDYDDRERTRDRDNRDEDGDWERKSKNR
;
A
#
# COMPACT_ATOMS: atom_id res chain seq x y z
N MET A 1 -11.57 -28.35 -10.04
CA MET A 1 -12.14 -27.25 -9.23
C MET A 1 -11.01 -26.31 -8.89
N ILE A 2 -11.03 -25.13 -9.50
CA ILE A 2 -9.98 -24.11 -9.38
C ILE A 2 -10.31 -23.12 -8.26
N PHE A 3 -11.49 -23.31 -7.66
CA PHE A 3 -11.99 -22.65 -6.46
C PHE A 3 -10.93 -22.39 -5.37
N GLY A 4 -10.03 -23.35 -5.10
CA GLY A 4 -8.96 -23.13 -4.10
C GLY A 4 -7.99 -22.02 -4.48
N ILE A 5 -7.63 -21.91 -5.77
CA ILE A 5 -6.76 -20.87 -6.30
C ILE A 5 -7.50 -19.52 -6.32
N GLU A 6 -8.78 -19.52 -6.71
CA GLU A 6 -9.61 -18.30 -6.69
C GLU A 6 -9.74 -17.73 -5.29
N VAL A 7 -10.08 -18.57 -4.30
CA VAL A 7 -10.19 -18.15 -2.90
C VAL A 7 -8.84 -17.66 -2.39
N GLY A 8 -7.75 -18.34 -2.74
CA GLY A 8 -6.40 -17.89 -2.40
C GLY A 8 -6.07 -16.51 -2.98
N LEU A 9 -6.37 -16.29 -4.26
CA LEU A 9 -6.12 -15.01 -4.92
C LEU A 9 -7.04 -13.89 -4.37
N ALA A 10 -8.28 -14.23 -4.03
CA ALA A 10 -9.21 -13.30 -3.42
C ALA A 10 -8.77 -12.88 -2.02
N ILE A 11 -8.38 -13.82 -1.16
CA ILE A 11 -7.83 -13.50 0.17
C ILE A 11 -6.58 -12.63 0.02
N PHE A 12 -5.68 -13.00 -0.91
CA PHE A 12 -4.48 -12.23 -1.20
C PHE A 12 -4.80 -10.79 -1.66
N GLY A 13 -5.80 -10.63 -2.54
CA GLY A 13 -6.28 -9.33 -3.00
C GLY A 13 -6.89 -8.48 -1.88
N ILE A 14 -7.73 -9.07 -1.02
CA ILE A 14 -8.32 -8.40 0.15
C ILE A 14 -7.22 -7.93 1.11
N LEU A 15 -6.23 -8.78 1.40
CA LEU A 15 -5.13 -8.42 2.28
C LEU A 15 -4.31 -7.26 1.72
N ALA A 16 -4.09 -7.21 0.40
CA ALA A 16 -3.39 -6.12 -0.25
C ALA A 16 -4.21 -4.81 -0.25
N LEU A 17 -5.53 -4.89 -0.40
CA LEU A 17 -6.44 -3.76 -0.31
C LEU A 17 -6.43 -3.13 1.08
N VAL A 18 -6.60 -3.94 2.12
CA VAL A 18 -6.68 -3.49 3.51
C VAL A 18 -5.31 -2.98 3.98
N ARG A 19 -4.24 -3.76 3.76
CA ARG A 19 -2.91 -3.42 4.27
C ARG A 19 -2.18 -2.39 3.41
N GLY A 20 -2.61 -2.18 2.16
CA GLY A 20 -1.87 -1.36 1.20
C GLY A 20 -0.47 -1.90 0.91
N ARG A 21 -0.24 -3.21 1.08
CA ARG A 21 1.05 -3.87 0.83
C ARG A 21 0.83 -5.25 0.22
N MET A 22 1.60 -5.59 -0.79
CA MET A 22 1.52 -6.88 -1.50
C MET A 22 2.92 -7.44 -1.72
N THR A 23 3.21 -8.60 -1.12
CA THR A 23 4.51 -9.29 -1.26
C THR A 23 4.48 -10.15 -2.51
N MET A 24 5.29 -9.81 -3.51
CA MET A 24 5.36 -10.56 -4.78
C MET A 24 6.35 -11.71 -4.69
N SER A 25 7.52 -11.42 -4.12
CA SER A 25 8.60 -12.39 -3.93
C SER A 25 9.46 -11.98 -2.74
N LYS A 26 10.47 -12.79 -2.39
CA LYS A 26 11.40 -12.49 -1.29
C LYS A 26 12.11 -11.13 -1.45
N GLY A 27 12.26 -10.64 -2.68
CA GLY A 27 12.98 -9.40 -2.99
C GLY A 27 12.10 -8.24 -3.47
N LYS A 28 10.79 -8.44 -3.62
CA LYS A 28 9.88 -7.46 -4.24
C LYS A 28 8.59 -7.31 -3.45
N VAL A 29 8.32 -6.08 -3.04
CA VAL A 29 7.09 -5.69 -2.34
C VAL A 29 6.50 -4.47 -3.05
N VAL A 30 5.19 -4.46 -3.24
CA VAL A 30 4.44 -3.30 -3.71
C VAL A 30 3.75 -2.66 -2.51
N VAL A 31 3.84 -1.34 -2.37
CA VAL A 31 3.26 -0.58 -1.25
C VAL A 31 2.42 0.60 -1.73
N GLY A 32 1.46 1.02 -0.92
CA GLY A 32 0.62 2.19 -1.17
C GLY A 32 -0.51 1.94 -2.18
N VAL A 33 -0.82 2.96 -2.99
CA VAL A 33 -1.91 2.92 -3.98
C VAL A 33 -1.75 1.78 -5.00
N PRO A 34 -0.56 1.54 -5.59
CA PRO A 34 -0.41 0.46 -6.57
C PRO A 34 -0.70 -0.93 -5.98
N ALA A 35 -0.40 -1.16 -4.70
CA ALA A 35 -0.72 -2.42 -4.03
C ALA A 35 -2.23 -2.64 -3.90
N ARG A 36 -2.99 -1.57 -3.61
CA ARG A 36 -4.45 -1.62 -3.54
C ARG A 36 -5.06 -1.87 -4.92
N LEU A 37 -4.56 -1.21 -5.97
CA LEU A 37 -5.02 -1.44 -7.34
C LEU A 37 -4.78 -2.89 -7.79
N LEU A 38 -3.60 -3.45 -7.51
CA LEU A 38 -3.33 -4.87 -7.78
C LEU A 38 -4.23 -5.79 -6.95
N GLY A 39 -4.54 -5.40 -5.71
CA GLY A 39 -5.50 -6.11 -4.86
C GLY A 39 -6.91 -6.14 -5.44
N LEU A 40 -7.39 -5.02 -6.01
CA LEU A 40 -8.66 -4.96 -6.73
C LEU A 40 -8.65 -5.88 -7.95
N VAL A 41 -7.59 -5.84 -8.76
CA VAL A 41 -7.45 -6.72 -9.93
C VAL A 41 -7.45 -8.19 -9.52
N ALA A 42 -6.79 -8.55 -8.41
CA ALA A 42 -6.77 -9.91 -7.87
C ALA A 42 -8.17 -10.42 -7.44
N LEU A 43 -9.15 -9.53 -7.21
CA LEU A 43 -10.54 -9.89 -6.91
C LEU A 43 -11.42 -10.07 -8.16
N THR A 44 -10.91 -9.69 -9.34
CA THR A 44 -11.68 -9.76 -10.59
C THR A 44 -11.86 -11.15 -11.23
N PRO A 45 -11.15 -12.24 -10.89
CA PRO A 45 -11.37 -13.51 -11.59
C PRO A 45 -12.81 -14.01 -11.51
N LEU A 46 -13.44 -13.92 -10.35
CA LEU A 46 -14.83 -14.36 -10.17
C LEU A 46 -15.82 -13.55 -11.03
N PRO A 47 -15.87 -12.21 -10.98
CA PRO A 47 -16.77 -11.44 -11.84
C PRO A 47 -16.41 -11.57 -13.32
N VAL A 48 -15.12 -11.67 -13.69
CA VAL A 48 -14.70 -11.82 -15.09
C VAL A 48 -15.10 -13.20 -15.63
N ALA A 49 -14.87 -14.28 -14.87
CA ALA A 49 -15.27 -15.63 -15.26
C ALA A 49 -16.78 -15.73 -15.44
N LEU A 50 -17.55 -15.12 -14.53
CA LEU A 50 -19.01 -15.05 -14.64
C LEU A 50 -19.46 -14.36 -15.93
N VAL A 51 -18.88 -13.20 -16.25
CA VAL A 51 -19.21 -12.45 -17.48
C VAL A 51 -18.82 -13.25 -18.73
N VAL A 52 -17.64 -13.86 -18.76
CA VAL A 52 -17.19 -14.66 -19.91
C VAL A 52 -18.08 -15.89 -20.12
N ILE A 53 -18.43 -16.61 -19.06
CA ILE A 53 -19.34 -17.75 -19.12
C ILE A 53 -20.74 -17.32 -19.58
N LEU A 54 -21.24 -16.19 -19.08
CA LEU A 54 -22.54 -15.65 -19.49
C LEU A 54 -22.57 -15.31 -20.98
N LEU A 55 -21.55 -14.59 -21.48
CA LEU A 55 -21.43 -14.25 -22.90
C LEU A 55 -21.29 -15.50 -23.78
N TYR A 56 -20.50 -16.48 -23.34
CA TYR A 56 -20.35 -17.76 -24.01
C TYR A 56 -21.69 -18.52 -24.09
N THR A 57 -22.47 -18.52 -23.01
CA THR A 57 -23.78 -19.19 -22.96
C THR A 57 -24.80 -18.51 -23.88
N ILE A 58 -24.85 -17.18 -23.90
CA ILE A 58 -25.73 -16.41 -24.81
C ILE A 58 -25.38 -16.70 -26.27
N ALA A 59 -24.08 -16.77 -26.60
CA ALA A 59 -23.62 -17.04 -27.96
C ALA A 59 -24.00 -18.43 -28.49
N GLN A 60 -24.27 -19.41 -27.60
CA GLN A 60 -24.66 -20.78 -27.97
C GLN A 60 -26.17 -20.96 -28.17
N GLY A 61 -26.98 -19.89 -28.07
CA GLY A 61 -28.35 -19.90 -28.56
C GLY A 61 -29.43 -20.45 -27.63
N GLY A 62 -29.27 -20.32 -26.31
CA GLY A 62 -30.37 -20.57 -25.36
C GLY A 62 -30.71 -22.05 -25.15
N ALA A 63 -29.69 -22.91 -25.13
CA ALA A 63 -29.84 -24.30 -24.70
C ALA A 63 -30.38 -24.38 -23.25
N ASP A 64 -31.05 -25.50 -22.95
CA ASP A 64 -31.45 -25.85 -21.59
C ASP A 64 -30.25 -25.70 -20.63
N PRO A 65 -30.31 -24.79 -19.63
CA PRO A 65 -29.17 -24.44 -18.80
C PRO A 65 -28.53 -25.64 -18.10
N GLU A 66 -29.34 -26.63 -17.70
CA GLU A 66 -28.86 -27.81 -16.99
C GLU A 66 -28.08 -28.74 -17.93
N LYS A 67 -28.61 -28.99 -19.13
CA LYS A 67 -27.91 -29.81 -20.14
C LYS A 67 -26.65 -29.11 -20.63
N PHE A 68 -26.73 -27.81 -20.87
CA PHE A 68 -25.58 -27.02 -21.30
C PHE A 68 -24.45 -27.07 -20.28
N ALA A 69 -24.75 -26.91 -18.98
CA ALA A 69 -23.75 -26.97 -17.93
C ALA A 69 -23.09 -28.36 -17.81
N GLN A 70 -23.83 -29.43 -18.08
CA GLN A 70 -23.29 -30.79 -18.09
C GLN A 70 -22.41 -31.05 -19.33
N ASP A 71 -22.90 -30.71 -20.51
CA ASP A 71 -22.21 -30.95 -21.79
C ASP A 71 -20.96 -30.08 -21.93
N GLN A 72 -21.00 -28.85 -21.43
CA GLN A 72 -19.90 -27.88 -21.51
C GLN A 72 -19.08 -27.79 -20.22
N ARG A 73 -19.23 -28.74 -19.30
CA ARG A 73 -18.53 -28.70 -17.99
C ARG A 73 -17.02 -28.52 -18.13
N LEU A 74 -16.39 -29.23 -19.08
CA LEU A 74 -14.96 -29.11 -19.34
C LEU A 74 -14.60 -27.74 -19.92
N THR A 75 -15.39 -27.25 -20.88
CA THR A 75 -15.20 -25.92 -21.49
C THR A 75 -15.31 -24.81 -20.46
N ILE A 76 -16.33 -24.85 -19.61
CA ILE A 76 -16.53 -23.89 -18.51
C ILE A 76 -15.34 -23.94 -17.54
N ALA A 77 -14.89 -25.14 -17.16
CA ALA A 77 -13.73 -25.30 -16.29
C ALA A 77 -12.43 -24.75 -16.92
N LEU A 78 -12.24 -24.90 -18.23
CA LEU A 78 -11.09 -24.34 -18.96
C LEU A 78 -11.17 -22.82 -19.07
N ILE A 79 -12.36 -22.24 -19.24
CA ILE A 79 -12.58 -20.80 -19.23
C ILE A 79 -12.23 -20.23 -17.85
N GLU A 80 -12.76 -20.82 -16.78
CA GLU A 80 -12.45 -20.46 -15.39
C GLU A 80 -10.93 -20.54 -15.15
N ALA A 81 -10.29 -21.64 -15.55
CA ALA A 81 -8.85 -21.82 -15.45
C ALA A 81 -8.07 -20.71 -16.17
N GLY A 82 -8.45 -20.43 -17.41
CA GLY A 82 -7.78 -19.43 -18.24
C GLY A 82 -7.90 -18.02 -17.65
N VAL A 83 -9.08 -17.66 -17.13
CA VAL A 83 -9.31 -16.36 -16.48
C VAL A 83 -8.48 -16.23 -15.20
N VAL A 84 -8.51 -17.24 -14.32
CA VAL A 84 -7.78 -17.21 -13.06
C VAL A 84 -6.28 -17.15 -13.28
N ILE A 85 -5.75 -18.00 -14.18
CA ILE A 85 -4.31 -18.05 -14.49
C ILE A 85 -3.87 -16.74 -15.15
N SER A 86 -4.62 -16.21 -16.11
CA SER A 86 -4.25 -14.97 -16.81
C SER A 86 -4.22 -13.77 -15.86
N ILE A 87 -5.21 -13.63 -14.97
CA ILE A 87 -5.24 -12.55 -13.97
C ILE A 87 -4.11 -12.72 -12.95
N ALA A 88 -3.87 -13.94 -12.46
CA ALA A 88 -2.76 -14.20 -11.54
C ALA A 88 -1.42 -13.82 -12.18
N VAL A 89 -1.16 -14.28 -13.40
CA VAL A 89 0.06 -13.93 -14.16
C VAL A 89 0.16 -12.42 -14.34
N PHE A 90 -0.91 -11.75 -14.73
CA PHE A 90 -0.94 -10.30 -14.89
C PHE A 90 -0.57 -9.56 -13.59
N VAL A 91 -1.20 -9.93 -12.46
CA VAL A 91 -0.90 -9.33 -11.14
C VAL A 91 0.56 -9.54 -10.75
N PHE A 92 1.10 -10.75 -10.96
CA PHE A 92 2.49 -11.06 -10.64
C PHE A 92 3.49 -10.31 -11.54
N VAL A 93 3.24 -10.23 -12.85
CA VAL A 93 4.12 -9.53 -13.80
C VAL A 93 4.14 -8.05 -13.50
N VAL A 94 2.97 -7.40 -13.41
CA VAL A 94 2.88 -5.97 -13.09
C VAL A 94 3.47 -5.69 -11.71
N GLY A 95 3.14 -6.53 -10.73
CA GLY A 95 3.68 -6.46 -9.37
C GLY A 95 5.21 -6.57 -9.31
N ALA A 96 5.81 -7.46 -10.11
CA ALA A 96 7.25 -7.61 -10.20
C ALA A 96 7.93 -6.39 -10.86
N MET A 97 7.29 -5.78 -11.86
CA MET A 97 7.78 -4.59 -12.54
C MET A 97 7.80 -3.36 -11.63
N ILE A 98 6.74 -3.14 -10.83
CA ILE A 98 6.62 -1.96 -9.96
C ILE A 98 7.16 -2.19 -8.53
N GLY A 99 7.45 -3.43 -8.17
CA GLY A 99 7.88 -3.79 -6.83
C GLY A 99 9.24 -3.16 -6.46
N VAL A 100 9.33 -2.69 -5.23
CA VAL A 100 10.55 -2.15 -4.62
C VAL A 100 11.17 -3.19 -3.69
N SER A 101 12.45 -3.00 -3.33
CA SER A 101 13.11 -3.88 -2.38
C SER A 101 12.50 -3.74 -0.98
N PRO A 102 12.39 -4.82 -0.18
CA PRO A 102 11.88 -4.73 1.19
C PRO A 102 12.76 -3.83 2.08
N VAL A 103 14.06 -3.70 1.76
CA VAL A 103 15.00 -2.81 2.47
C VAL A 103 14.64 -1.34 2.24
N GLU A 104 14.29 -0.97 1.01
CA GLU A 104 13.82 0.39 0.70
C GLU A 104 12.51 0.73 1.40
N VAL A 105 11.57 -0.22 1.47
CA VAL A 105 10.31 -0.04 2.22
C VAL A 105 10.59 0.22 3.70
N ALA A 106 11.41 -0.63 4.33
CA ALA A 106 11.80 -0.45 5.73
C ALA A 106 12.54 0.88 5.97
N ARG A 107 13.36 1.34 5.02
CA ARG A 107 14.02 2.63 5.08
C ARG A 107 13.03 3.80 5.01
N ARG A 108 12.01 3.71 4.14
CA ARG A 108 10.95 4.73 4.02
C ARG A 108 10.08 4.79 5.27
N GLU A 109 9.70 3.65 5.84
CA GLU A 109 8.94 3.58 7.10
C GLU A 109 9.72 4.19 8.27
N ARG A 110 11.04 3.91 8.36
CA ARG A 110 11.90 4.54 9.36
C ARG A 110 11.99 6.04 9.16
N LYS A 111 12.19 6.51 7.93
CA LYS A 111 12.30 7.96 7.66
C LYS A 111 11.01 8.70 8.05
N GLY A 112 9.84 8.13 7.73
CA GLY A 112 8.55 8.73 8.07
C GLY A 112 8.35 8.91 9.58
N ARG A 113 8.80 7.94 10.39
CA ARG A 113 8.71 8.06 11.86
C ARG A 113 9.54 9.22 12.41
N TYR A 114 10.75 9.44 11.88
CA TYR A 114 11.63 10.51 12.36
C TYR A 114 11.12 11.89 11.95
N GLU A 115 10.51 12.01 10.77
CA GLU A 115 9.90 13.28 10.33
C GLU A 115 8.69 13.63 11.22
N GLU A 116 7.88 12.65 11.63
CA GLU A 116 6.73 12.86 12.51
C GLU A 116 7.17 13.35 13.91
N ASP A 117 8.24 12.78 14.46
CA ASP A 117 8.80 13.18 15.76
C ASP A 117 9.45 14.60 15.74
N GLU A 118 10.00 15.05 14.60
CA GLU A 118 10.67 16.38 14.52
C GLU A 118 9.69 17.56 14.52
N TYR A 119 8.43 17.35 14.14
CA TYR A 119 7.41 18.40 14.18
C TYR A 119 6.86 18.66 15.60
N ASP A 120 6.89 17.66 16.48
CA ASP A 120 6.41 17.82 17.86
C ASP A 120 7.41 18.60 18.75
N ASP A 121 8.71 18.59 18.43
CA ASP A 121 9.74 19.25 19.24
C ASP A 121 10.01 20.72 18.83
N ARG A 122 9.48 21.19 17.68
CA ARG A 122 9.65 22.61 17.26
C ARG A 122 8.67 23.59 17.92
N GLY A 123 7.73 23.10 18.73
CA GLY A 123 6.71 23.93 19.37
C GLY A 123 7.16 24.68 20.64
N ASP A 124 8.29 24.33 21.25
CA ASP A 124 8.62 24.76 22.63
C ASP A 124 9.94 25.56 22.75
N TYR A 125 10.60 25.87 21.62
CA TYR A 125 11.86 26.64 21.64
C TYR A 125 11.67 28.16 21.48
N ASP A 126 10.50 28.65 21.06
CA ASP A 126 10.28 30.09 20.84
C ASP A 126 9.95 30.89 22.11
N ASP A 127 9.65 30.26 23.25
CA ASP A 127 9.30 30.96 24.50
C ASP A 127 10.46 31.13 25.48
N ARG A 128 11.62 30.48 25.24
CA ARG A 128 12.78 30.58 26.16
C ARG A 128 13.80 31.66 25.80
N GLU A 129 13.76 32.22 24.59
CA GLU A 129 14.71 33.28 24.19
C GLU A 129 14.32 34.67 24.70
N ARG A 130 13.07 34.90 25.11
CA ARG A 130 12.64 36.22 25.64
C ARG A 130 13.01 36.48 27.09
N THR A 131 13.43 35.46 27.85
CA THR A 131 13.71 35.61 29.29
C THR A 131 15.18 35.95 29.58
N ARG A 132 16.11 35.66 28.66
CA ARG A 132 17.55 35.90 28.90
C ARG A 132 18.02 37.33 28.62
N ASP A 133 17.31 38.10 27.81
CA ASP A 133 17.71 39.49 27.51
C ASP A 133 17.29 40.50 28.60
N ARG A 134 16.58 40.05 29.66
CA ARG A 134 16.14 40.95 30.73
C ARG A 134 17.07 41.03 31.93
N ASP A 135 17.96 40.06 32.14
CA ASP A 135 18.86 40.02 33.31
C ASP A 135 20.24 40.66 33.08
N ASN A 136 20.61 41.00 31.85
CA ASN A 136 21.94 41.57 31.55
C ASN A 136 21.98 43.12 31.48
N ARG A 137 20.94 43.84 31.93
CA ARG A 137 20.89 45.31 31.80
C ARG A 137 21.20 46.13 33.05
N ASP A 138 21.48 45.48 34.19
CA ASP A 138 21.58 46.19 35.47
C ASP A 138 23.00 46.18 36.12
N GLU A 139 24.05 45.63 35.48
CA GLU A 139 25.39 45.53 36.11
C GLU A 139 26.45 46.55 35.67
N ASP A 140 26.18 47.45 34.71
CA ASP A 140 27.21 48.35 34.15
C ASP A 140 27.40 49.70 34.89
N GLY A 141 26.87 49.86 36.10
CA GLY A 141 26.69 51.19 36.71
C GLY A 141 27.74 51.76 37.68
N ASP A 142 28.64 50.96 38.30
CA ASP A 142 29.23 51.40 39.60
C ASP A 142 30.77 51.41 39.73
N TRP A 143 31.53 51.52 38.63
CA TRP A 143 33.01 51.48 38.70
C TRP A 143 33.72 52.85 38.72
N GLU A 144 33.03 53.99 38.58
CA GLU A 144 33.69 55.28 38.29
C GLU A 144 34.00 56.19 39.50
N ARG A 145 33.95 55.70 40.76
CA ARG A 145 34.07 56.58 41.95
C ARG A 145 35.32 56.45 42.82
N LYS A 146 36.37 55.73 42.39
CA LYS A 146 37.50 55.39 43.28
C LYS A 146 38.91 55.85 42.89
N SER A 147 39.10 56.86 42.03
CA SER A 147 40.45 57.29 41.59
C SER A 147 40.93 58.70 41.98
N LYS A 148 40.21 59.44 42.85
CA LYS A 148 40.70 60.75 43.34
C LYS A 148 40.92 60.75 44.85
N ASN A 149 42.06 60.20 45.28
CA ASN A 149 42.77 60.60 46.50
C ASN A 149 44.10 59.85 46.56
N ARG A 150 45.14 60.44 45.96
CA ARG A 150 46.55 60.23 46.32
C ARG A 150 47.39 61.36 45.74
#